data_AF-E4X8Z5-F1
#
_entry.id   AF-E4X8Z5-F1
#
_cell.length_a   1.000
_cell.length_b   1.000
_cell.length_c   1.000
_cell.angle_alpha   90.00
_cell.angle_beta   90.00
_cell.angle_gamma   90.00
#
_symmetry.space_group_name_H-M   'P 1'
#
loop_
_entity.id
_entity.type
_entity.pdbx_description
1 polymer ?
#
loop_
_entity_poly.entity_id
_entity_poly.type
_entity_poly.pdbx_seq_one_letter_code
_entity_poly.pdbx_strand_id
1 'polypeptide(L)'
;MKRRMTKDKEEPSVQPGVSGDELLQIVEEATPENPSAQCVIKELAAAKSPLELMEERIAKLEQKQKISCLYSCSICPTSFIERLEELEERSNNFCPSYSLSVTDARQTQIALTESIKLSLGYEAYVCYKLCRYNISAKWNDLSYVQASVKKIGSESPLYKEFSDTYNHLHRMAEELDEPLEEAISKRDGCMITTRRCYNNIFFELLTLLKNRSTRSLKELTGMVNQIYSDLVILFGESLSGTLRLKEWLEMAQKANEDTLTKHKALSSLRRFYPFENEISPEFYKEWGLEMIDAALKSDVGRWESASEESSPVQKKAPVKISQSYFMMRQ
;
A
#
# COMPACT_ATOMS: atom_id res chain seq x y z
N MET A 1 -18.15 84.21 16.82
CA MET A 1 -18.32 83.27 17.96
C MET A 1 -16.94 83.11 18.61
N LYS A 2 -16.65 83.77 19.75
CA LYS A 2 -16.69 83.19 21.12
C LYS A 2 -16.07 81.77 21.14
N ARG A 3 -15.00 81.44 21.88
CA ARG A 3 -14.21 82.03 22.98
C ARG A 3 -12.88 81.25 23.02
N ARG A 4 -11.72 81.93 23.03
CA ARG A 4 -10.81 82.14 24.18
C ARG A 4 -10.14 80.85 24.70
N MET A 5 -8.81 80.70 24.54
CA MET A 5 -7.74 81.30 25.38
C MET A 5 -7.75 80.65 26.78
N THR A 6 -6.67 80.17 27.40
CA THR A 6 -5.28 80.68 27.47
C THR A 6 -4.49 79.70 28.39
N LYS A 7 -3.19 79.43 28.12
CA LYS A 7 -2.00 79.87 28.90
C LYS A 7 -1.92 79.34 30.35
N ASP A 8 -0.80 78.95 30.93
CA ASP A 8 0.59 79.42 30.80
C ASP A 8 1.49 78.45 31.63
N LYS A 9 2.75 78.29 31.21
CA LYS A 9 4.02 78.35 32.01
C LYS A 9 4.20 77.41 33.23
N GLU A 10 5.38 76.95 33.64
CA GLU A 10 6.78 77.41 33.51
C GLU A 10 7.70 76.23 33.95
N GLU A 11 8.89 76.11 33.36
CA GLU A 11 10.04 75.29 33.82
C GLU A 11 10.64 75.84 35.15
N PRO A 12 11.78 75.35 35.69
CA PRO A 12 12.23 74.00 36.08
C PRO A 12 12.85 73.99 37.52
N SER A 13 13.51 72.89 37.90
CA SER A 13 14.43 72.70 39.06
C SER A 13 13.75 72.56 40.43
N VAL A 14 14.09 71.62 41.30
CA VAL A 14 15.39 71.39 41.95
C VAL A 14 15.43 69.94 42.49
N GLN A 15 16.42 69.14 42.09
CA GLN A 15 16.97 68.04 42.92
C GLN A 15 17.79 68.68 44.06
N PRO A 16 17.91 68.12 45.29
CA PRO A 16 18.36 66.73 45.48
C PRO A 16 17.89 66.02 46.78
N GLY A 17 18.09 64.70 46.86
CA GLY A 17 18.39 64.07 48.15
C GLY A 17 17.83 62.68 48.42
N VAL A 18 18.72 61.68 48.22
CA VAL A 18 18.92 60.51 49.09
C VAL A 18 17.89 59.36 49.03
N SER A 19 18.31 58.32 48.28
CA SER A 19 18.33 56.88 48.65
C SER A 19 17.09 56.25 49.28
N GLY A 20 16.50 55.28 48.58
CA GLY A 20 15.72 54.20 49.17
C GLY A 20 14.76 53.59 48.16
N ASP A 21 14.86 52.28 47.93
CA ASP A 21 13.93 51.48 47.14
C ASP A 21 12.47 51.79 47.48
N GLU A 22 11.71 52.34 46.53
CA GLU A 22 10.25 52.36 46.62
C GLU A 22 9.68 51.18 45.83
N LEU A 23 9.34 50.16 46.61
CA LEU A 23 8.49 49.03 46.27
C LEU A 23 7.21 49.49 45.56
N LEU A 24 6.93 48.87 44.42
CA LEU A 24 5.62 48.86 43.79
C LEU A 24 4.58 48.34 44.80
N GLN A 25 3.76 49.25 45.32
CA GLN A 25 2.58 48.92 46.12
C GLN A 25 1.60 48.14 45.23
N ILE A 26 1.49 46.85 45.51
CA ILE A 26 0.38 46.01 45.09
C ILE A 26 -0.87 46.58 45.77
N VAL A 27 -1.81 47.07 44.97
CA VAL A 27 -3.16 47.40 45.43
C VAL A 27 -3.80 46.08 45.84
N GLU A 28 -3.89 45.84 47.15
CA GLU A 28 -4.65 44.73 47.72
C GLU A 28 -6.12 44.87 47.29
N GLU A 29 -6.57 43.96 46.41
CA GLU A 29 -7.99 43.78 46.15
C GLU A 29 -8.67 43.37 47.45
N ALA A 30 -9.60 44.20 47.92
CA ALA A 30 -10.37 43.95 49.13
C ALA A 30 -11.06 42.59 49.06
N THR A 31 -10.58 41.64 49.86
CA THR A 31 -11.25 40.35 50.09
C THR A 31 -12.66 40.60 50.62
N PRO A 32 -13.71 40.00 50.03
CA PRO A 32 -15.04 40.13 50.58
C PRO A 32 -15.07 39.48 51.98
N GLU A 33 -15.36 40.27 53.01
CA GLU A 33 -15.50 39.82 54.41
C GLU A 33 -16.76 38.96 54.64
N ASN A 34 -17.61 38.81 53.62
CA ASN A 34 -18.81 38.00 53.72
C ASN A 34 -18.45 36.50 53.61
N PRO A 35 -18.70 35.68 54.65
CA PRO A 35 -18.36 34.26 54.65
C PRO A 35 -19.06 33.47 53.53
N SER A 36 -20.21 33.93 53.06
CA SER A 36 -20.89 33.36 51.89
C SER A 36 -20.11 33.60 50.59
N ALA A 37 -19.53 34.79 50.41
CA ALA A 37 -18.73 35.13 49.24
C ALA A 37 -17.40 34.36 49.21
N GLN A 38 -16.76 34.16 50.37
CA GLN A 38 -15.54 33.35 50.46
C GLN A 38 -15.80 31.86 50.19
N CYS A 39 -16.97 31.34 50.58
CA CYS A 39 -17.38 29.97 50.25
C CYS A 39 -17.57 29.81 48.73
N VAL A 40 -18.27 30.76 48.10
CA VAL A 40 -18.50 30.75 46.64
C VAL A 40 -17.19 30.89 45.86
N ILE A 41 -16.24 31.73 46.31
CA ILE A 41 -14.91 31.87 45.69
C ILE A 41 -14.10 30.58 45.80
N LYS A 42 -14.15 29.90 46.96
CA LYS A 42 -13.49 28.60 47.14
C LYS A 42 -14.10 27.50 46.27
N GLU A 43 -15.43 27.46 46.14
CA GLU A 43 -16.12 26.53 45.26
C GLU A 43 -15.82 26.81 43.77
N LEU A 44 -15.78 28.09 43.37
CA LEU A 44 -15.39 28.50 42.01
C LEU A 44 -13.92 28.14 41.70
N ALA A 45 -13.01 28.35 42.64
CA ALA A 45 -11.61 27.96 42.48
C ALA A 45 -11.45 26.43 42.43
N ALA A 46 -12.21 25.70 43.24
CA ALA A 46 -12.23 24.24 43.23
C ALA A 46 -12.90 23.65 41.97
N ALA A 47 -13.85 24.36 41.35
CA ALA A 47 -14.48 23.97 40.09
C ALA A 47 -13.64 24.33 38.86
N LYS A 48 -12.70 25.27 38.98
CA LYS A 48 -11.82 25.69 37.90
C LYS A 48 -10.79 24.61 37.52
N SER A 49 -10.19 23.92 38.49
CA SER A 49 -9.17 22.90 38.20
C SER A 49 -9.71 21.64 37.49
N PRO A 50 -10.91 21.10 37.82
CA PRO A 50 -11.52 20.01 37.06
C PRO A 50 -11.92 20.44 35.64
N LEU A 51 -12.31 21.70 35.45
CA LEU A 51 -12.70 22.24 34.15
C LEU A 51 -11.48 22.40 33.23
N GLU A 52 -10.36 22.90 33.76
CA GLU A 52 -9.07 22.96 33.06
C GLU A 52 -8.56 21.55 32.69
N LEU A 53 -8.70 20.57 33.59
CA LEU A 53 -8.40 19.16 33.29
C LEU A 53 -9.32 18.56 32.23
N MET A 54 -10.60 18.98 32.18
CA MET A 54 -11.54 18.58 31.15
C MET A 54 -11.20 19.23 29.81
N GLU A 55 -10.82 20.50 29.77
CA GLU A 55 -10.37 21.19 28.55
C GLU A 55 -9.10 20.54 28.00
N GLU A 56 -8.09 20.24 28.82
CA GLU A 56 -6.91 19.49 28.38
C GLU A 56 -7.27 18.11 27.83
N ARG A 57 -8.23 17.42 28.46
CA ARG A 57 -8.67 16.09 28.02
C ARG A 57 -9.46 16.15 26.72
N ILE A 58 -10.32 17.15 26.55
CA ILE A 58 -11.04 17.41 25.29
C ILE A 58 -10.06 17.77 24.19
N ALA A 59 -9.09 18.66 24.45
CA ALA A 59 -8.05 19.02 23.47
C ALA A 59 -7.21 17.80 23.06
N LYS A 60 -6.82 16.94 24.02
CA LYS A 60 -6.14 15.66 23.73
C LYS A 60 -7.02 14.70 22.92
N LEU A 61 -8.33 14.63 23.21
CA LEU A 61 -9.26 13.79 22.46
C LEU A 61 -9.55 14.33 21.06
N GLU A 62 -9.67 15.64 20.87
CA GLU A 62 -9.81 16.29 19.58
C GLU A 62 -8.54 16.16 18.74
N GLN A 63 -7.36 16.24 19.36
CA GLN A 63 -6.09 15.95 18.68
C GLN A 63 -6.04 14.47 18.26
N LYS A 64 -6.42 13.53 19.14
CA LYS A 64 -6.54 12.11 18.81
C LYS A 64 -7.59 11.85 17.72
N GLN A 65 -8.68 12.61 17.70
CA GLN A 65 -9.73 12.51 16.67
C GLN A 65 -9.28 13.10 15.34
N LYS A 66 -8.57 14.23 15.32
CA LYS A 66 -7.96 14.81 14.11
C LYS A 66 -6.91 13.87 13.51
N ILE A 67 -6.07 13.28 14.36
CA ILE A 67 -5.15 12.19 13.99
C ILE A 67 -5.96 11.00 13.43
N SER A 68 -6.98 10.52 14.13
CA SER A 68 -7.84 9.42 13.67
C SER A 68 -8.57 9.68 12.34
N CYS A 69 -9.01 10.92 12.09
CA CYS A 69 -9.64 11.34 10.85
C CYS A 69 -8.64 11.54 9.69
N LEU A 70 -7.37 11.86 9.98
CA LEU A 70 -6.29 11.87 8.99
C LEU A 70 -5.83 10.43 8.64
N TYR A 71 -5.98 9.48 9.57
CA TYR A 71 -5.60 8.07 9.42
C TYR A 71 -6.78 7.11 9.22
N SER A 72 -7.95 7.58 8.75
CA SER A 72 -9.15 6.76 8.60
C SER A 72 -9.04 5.60 7.59
N CYS A 73 -7.88 5.40 6.97
CA CYS A 73 -7.50 4.12 6.38
C CYS A 73 -6.69 3.29 7.39
N SER A 74 -7.46 2.85 8.39
CA SER A 74 -7.34 1.64 9.20
C SER A 74 -6.35 1.60 10.38
N ILE A 75 -6.95 1.47 11.56
CA ILE A 75 -6.29 1.06 12.79
C ILE A 75 -5.97 -0.44 12.63
N CYS A 76 -4.68 -0.79 12.57
CA CYS A 76 -4.28 -2.19 12.75
C CYS A 76 -4.58 -2.58 14.19
N PRO A 77 -5.36 -3.65 14.45
CA PRO A 77 -5.60 -4.09 15.81
C PRO A 77 -4.27 -4.36 16.52
N THR A 78 -4.09 -3.79 17.72
CA THR A 78 -2.84 -3.88 18.49
C THR A 78 -2.37 -5.33 18.65
N SER A 79 -3.30 -6.27 18.76
CA SER A 79 -3.01 -7.71 18.87
C SER A 79 -2.23 -8.30 17.68
N PHE A 80 -2.38 -7.77 16.46
CA PHE A 80 -1.62 -8.25 15.30
C PHE A 80 -0.20 -7.70 15.30
N ILE A 81 -0.02 -6.45 15.73
CA ILE A 81 1.29 -5.82 15.85
C ILE A 81 2.07 -6.49 16.98
N GLU A 82 1.48 -6.60 18.17
CA GLU A 82 2.08 -7.28 19.33
C GLU A 82 2.50 -8.72 18.99
N ARG A 83 1.63 -9.45 18.25
CA ARG A 83 1.96 -10.82 17.85
C ARG A 83 3.10 -10.87 16.83
N LEU A 84 3.18 -9.91 15.92
CA LEU A 84 4.24 -9.83 14.93
C LEU A 84 5.58 -9.46 15.59
N GLU A 85 5.57 -8.53 16.53
CA GLU A 85 6.73 -8.16 17.36
C GLU A 85 7.21 -9.34 18.21
N GLU A 86 6.30 -10.08 18.86
CA GLU A 86 6.68 -11.29 19.61
C GLU A 86 7.34 -12.34 18.69
N LEU A 87 6.82 -12.54 17.48
CA LEU A 87 7.37 -13.48 16.52
C LEU A 87 8.73 -13.02 15.95
N GLU A 88 8.90 -11.71 15.76
CA GLU A 88 10.15 -11.08 15.35
C GLU A 88 11.24 -11.28 16.42
N GLU A 89 10.93 -10.96 17.69
CA GLU A 89 11.85 -11.12 18.81
C GLU A 89 12.26 -12.59 18.99
N ARG A 90 11.30 -13.52 18.94
CA ARG A 90 11.55 -14.96 19.11
C ARG A 90 12.36 -15.57 17.96
N SER A 91 12.31 -14.97 16.78
CA SER A 91 13.04 -15.42 15.60
C SER A 91 14.29 -14.59 15.30
N ASN A 92 14.59 -13.59 16.15
CA ASN A 92 15.67 -12.63 15.97
C ASN A 92 15.65 -12.02 14.56
N ASN A 93 14.59 -11.26 14.26
CA ASN A 93 14.31 -10.68 12.95
C ASN A 93 14.22 -11.71 11.81
N PHE A 94 13.48 -12.80 12.07
CA PHE A 94 13.30 -13.91 11.12
C PHE A 94 14.63 -14.48 10.61
N CYS A 95 15.64 -14.56 11.48
CA CYS A 95 16.94 -15.10 11.15
C CYS A 95 16.87 -16.63 10.96
N PRO A 96 17.40 -17.20 9.85
CA PRO A 96 17.36 -18.64 9.59
C PRO A 96 17.96 -19.53 10.68
N SER A 97 18.87 -18.97 11.50
CA SER A 97 19.47 -19.67 12.65
C SER A 97 18.45 -20.01 13.75
N TYR A 98 17.30 -19.31 13.76
CA TYR A 98 16.22 -19.48 14.73
C TYR A 98 15.00 -20.09 14.04
N SER A 99 14.92 -21.43 14.10
CA SER A 99 13.90 -22.16 13.33
C SER A 99 12.45 -21.88 13.80
N LEU A 100 11.63 -21.38 12.88
CA LEU A 100 10.20 -21.18 13.07
C LEU A 100 9.44 -22.49 12.92
N SER A 101 8.36 -22.68 13.69
CA SER A 101 7.40 -23.75 13.38
C SER A 101 6.54 -23.37 12.17
N VAL A 102 5.90 -24.36 11.53
CA VAL A 102 4.94 -24.09 10.46
C VAL A 102 3.77 -23.25 10.99
N THR A 103 3.34 -23.46 12.25
CA THR A 103 2.31 -22.65 12.89
C THR A 103 2.75 -21.19 13.05
N ASP A 104 3.96 -20.94 13.55
CA ASP A 104 4.49 -19.58 13.73
C ASP A 104 4.61 -18.86 12.39
N ALA A 105 5.07 -19.57 11.36
CA ALA A 105 5.17 -19.01 10.02
C ALA A 105 3.81 -18.67 9.42
N ARG A 106 2.77 -19.50 9.64
CA ARG A 106 1.39 -19.18 9.23
C ARG A 106 0.88 -17.92 9.94
N GLN A 107 1.13 -17.80 11.24
CA GLN A 107 0.70 -16.63 12.01
C GLN A 107 1.42 -15.36 11.58
N THR A 108 2.74 -15.43 11.37
CA THR A 108 3.55 -14.34 10.81
C THR A 108 2.96 -13.87 9.49
N GLN A 109 2.64 -14.82 8.60
CA GLN A 109 2.09 -14.50 7.29
C GLN A 109 0.70 -13.86 7.38
N ILE A 110 -0.16 -14.31 8.31
CA ILE A 110 -1.48 -13.70 8.56
C ILE A 110 -1.30 -12.27 9.07
N ALA A 111 -0.45 -12.06 10.08
CA ALA A 111 -0.19 -10.74 10.65
C ALA A 111 0.33 -9.76 9.58
N LEU A 112 1.36 -10.14 8.83
CA LEU A 112 1.90 -9.31 7.74
C LEU A 112 0.83 -8.98 6.67
N THR A 113 -0.01 -9.95 6.32
CA THR A 113 -1.04 -9.75 5.30
C THR A 113 -2.11 -8.78 5.74
N GLU A 114 -2.57 -8.88 7.00
CA GLU A 114 -3.51 -7.92 7.57
C GLU A 114 -2.85 -6.55 7.73
N SER A 115 -1.60 -6.47 8.20
CA SER A 115 -0.86 -5.20 8.25
C SER A 115 -0.77 -4.52 6.89
N ILE A 116 -0.48 -5.27 5.81
CA ILE A 116 -0.49 -4.74 4.43
C ILE A 116 -1.89 -4.24 4.05
N LYS A 117 -2.93 -5.03 4.30
CA LYS A 117 -4.31 -4.67 3.98
C LYS A 117 -4.72 -3.36 4.63
N LEU A 118 -4.29 -3.17 5.87
CA LEU A 118 -4.60 -2.00 6.68
C LEU A 118 -3.77 -0.81 6.19
N SER A 119 -2.45 -0.96 6.07
CA SER A 119 -1.57 0.14 5.68
C SER A 119 -1.78 0.62 4.24
N LEU A 120 -1.98 -0.30 3.29
CA LEU A 120 -1.97 -0.05 1.85
C LEU A 120 -3.32 -0.30 1.14
N GLY A 121 -4.28 -0.93 1.81
CA GLY A 121 -5.61 -1.21 1.27
C GLY A 121 -5.79 -2.62 0.69
N TYR A 122 -6.99 -2.86 0.16
CA TYR A 122 -7.43 -4.18 -0.29
C TYR A 122 -6.66 -4.67 -1.52
N GLU A 123 -6.34 -3.78 -2.45
CA GLU A 123 -5.60 -4.10 -3.66
C GLU A 123 -4.19 -4.64 -3.35
N ALA A 124 -3.50 -4.05 -2.36
CA ALA A 124 -2.20 -4.52 -1.89
C ALA A 124 -2.32 -5.90 -1.22
N TYR A 125 -3.35 -6.09 -0.40
CA TYR A 125 -3.67 -7.38 0.21
C TYR A 125 -3.82 -8.49 -0.83
N VAL A 126 -4.55 -8.24 -1.92
CA VAL A 126 -4.74 -9.23 -2.99
C VAL A 126 -3.42 -9.49 -3.73
N CYS A 127 -2.67 -8.44 -4.09
CA CYS A 127 -1.37 -8.59 -4.76
C CYS A 127 -0.36 -9.37 -3.90
N TYR A 128 -0.28 -9.06 -2.60
CA TYR A 128 0.58 -9.78 -1.67
C TYR A 128 0.18 -11.24 -1.56
N LYS A 129 -1.11 -11.56 -1.40
CA LYS A 129 -1.59 -12.95 -1.35
C LYS A 129 -1.29 -13.75 -2.60
N LEU A 130 -1.29 -13.11 -3.77
CA LEU A 130 -0.91 -13.73 -5.03
C LEU A 130 0.59 -14.05 -5.08
N CYS A 131 1.44 -13.15 -4.57
CA CYS A 131 2.89 -13.22 -4.75
C CYS A 131 3.64 -13.91 -3.60
N ARG A 132 3.08 -13.93 -2.39
CA ARG A 132 3.71 -14.53 -1.21
C ARG A 132 3.82 -16.04 -1.30
N TYR A 133 4.72 -16.64 -0.53
CA TYR A 133 4.85 -18.08 -0.45
C TYR A 133 3.61 -18.75 0.17
N ASN A 134 2.98 -19.73 -0.49
CA ASN A 134 1.78 -20.36 0.06
C ASN A 134 2.12 -21.46 1.09
N ILE A 135 2.32 -21.06 2.36
CA ILE A 135 2.62 -21.95 3.49
C ILE A 135 1.48 -22.96 3.71
N SER A 136 0.23 -22.51 3.57
CA SER A 136 -0.94 -23.37 3.76
C SER A 136 -1.02 -24.46 2.70
N ALA A 137 -0.69 -24.17 1.43
CA ALA A 137 -0.67 -25.17 0.38
C ALA A 137 0.48 -26.18 0.54
N LYS A 138 1.69 -25.72 0.91
CA LYS A 138 2.85 -26.62 1.07
C LYS A 138 2.70 -27.63 2.21
N TRP A 139 2.02 -27.24 3.28
CA TRP A 139 1.84 -28.05 4.49
C TRP A 139 0.37 -28.28 4.81
N ASN A 140 -0.47 -28.42 3.79
CA ASN A 140 -1.93 -28.62 3.91
C ASN A 140 -2.30 -29.85 4.74
N ASP A 141 -1.51 -30.93 4.65
CA ASP A 141 -1.79 -32.22 5.31
C ASP A 141 -1.41 -32.25 6.80
N LEU A 142 -0.77 -31.20 7.31
CA LEU A 142 -0.35 -31.15 8.72
C LEU A 142 -1.50 -30.65 9.61
N SER A 143 -1.88 -31.47 10.59
CA SER A 143 -2.70 -31.03 11.72
C SER A 143 -2.03 -29.90 12.51
N TYR A 144 -2.81 -29.14 13.27
CA TYR A 144 -2.29 -28.04 14.09
C TYR A 144 -1.14 -28.47 15.02
N VAL A 145 -1.27 -29.64 15.66
CA VAL A 145 -0.24 -30.17 16.57
C VAL A 145 1.03 -30.51 15.80
N GLN A 146 0.92 -31.16 14.64
CA GLN A 146 2.07 -31.49 13.80
C GLN A 146 2.74 -30.23 13.24
N ALA A 147 1.98 -29.24 12.81
CA ALA A 147 2.48 -27.97 12.29
C ALA A 147 3.25 -27.16 13.37
N SER A 148 2.84 -27.29 14.64
CA SER A 148 3.46 -26.57 15.76
C SER A 148 4.82 -27.16 16.14
N VAL A 149 5.02 -28.47 15.91
CA VAL A 149 6.30 -29.14 16.16
C VAL A 149 7.21 -29.11 14.92
N LYS A 150 6.63 -29.09 13.70
CA LYS A 150 7.40 -29.09 12.46
C LYS A 150 8.15 -27.77 12.28
N LYS A 151 9.48 -27.84 12.31
CA LYS A 151 10.36 -26.70 12.04
C LYS A 151 10.64 -26.51 10.55
N ILE A 152 10.71 -25.24 10.14
CA ILE A 152 11.11 -24.82 8.79
C ILE A 152 12.63 -24.72 8.75
N GLY A 153 13.27 -25.42 7.81
CA GLY A 153 14.72 -25.42 7.65
C GLY A 153 15.27 -24.06 7.24
N SER A 154 16.51 -23.76 7.64
CA SER A 154 17.20 -22.48 7.42
C SER A 154 17.25 -22.04 5.96
N GLU A 155 17.33 -22.99 5.03
CA GLU A 155 17.38 -22.73 3.58
C GLU A 155 16.05 -22.24 2.99
N SER A 156 14.99 -22.14 3.81
CA SER A 156 13.67 -21.73 3.32
C SER A 156 13.67 -20.25 2.90
N PRO A 157 13.20 -19.90 1.70
CA PRO A 157 13.11 -18.50 1.25
C PRO A 157 12.14 -17.66 2.10
N LEU A 158 11.28 -18.32 2.89
CA LEU A 158 10.32 -17.69 3.80
C LEU A 158 10.95 -16.71 4.79
N TYR A 159 12.14 -17.02 5.32
CA TYR A 159 12.81 -16.16 6.30
C TYR A 159 13.11 -14.79 5.69
N LYS A 160 13.65 -14.81 4.46
CA LYS A 160 13.96 -13.58 3.73
C LYS A 160 12.68 -12.83 3.31
N GLU A 161 11.65 -13.56 2.86
CA GLU A 161 10.33 -12.98 2.57
C GLU A 161 9.75 -12.24 3.78
N PHE A 162 9.77 -12.85 4.97
CA PHE A 162 9.26 -12.23 6.19
C PHE A 162 10.07 -11.02 6.61
N SER A 163 11.40 -11.14 6.66
CA SER A 163 12.27 -10.03 7.05
C SER A 163 12.13 -8.84 6.09
N ASP A 164 12.17 -9.08 4.77
CA ASP A 164 12.06 -8.01 3.77
C ASP A 164 10.70 -7.31 3.85
N THR A 165 9.60 -8.07 3.98
CA THR A 165 8.24 -7.52 4.08
C THR A 165 8.06 -6.75 5.38
N TYR A 166 8.53 -7.28 6.50
CA TYR A 166 8.47 -6.63 7.81
C TYR A 166 9.25 -5.30 7.83
N ASN A 167 10.50 -5.33 7.37
CA ASN A 167 11.34 -4.14 7.26
C ASN A 167 10.76 -3.11 6.28
N HIS A 168 10.01 -3.54 5.26
CA HIS A 168 9.33 -2.62 4.36
C HIS A 168 8.17 -1.90 5.07
N LEU A 169 7.33 -2.64 5.80
CA LEU A 169 6.23 -2.06 6.58
C LEU A 169 6.72 -1.08 7.65
N HIS A 170 7.83 -1.39 8.34
CA HIS A 170 8.43 -0.46 9.31
C HIS A 170 8.95 0.82 8.66
N ARG A 171 9.73 0.70 7.57
CA ARG A 171 10.20 1.87 6.80
C ARG A 171 9.09 2.72 6.19
N MET A 172 7.87 2.20 6.13
CA MET A 172 6.68 2.96 5.73
C MET A 172 6.01 3.65 6.92
N ALA A 173 6.09 3.06 8.12
CA ALA A 173 5.56 3.64 9.34
C ALA A 173 6.45 4.77 9.86
N GLU A 174 7.77 4.62 9.76
CA GLU A 174 8.79 5.60 10.24
C GLU A 174 8.72 6.95 9.51
N GLU A 175 8.17 7.02 8.30
CA GLU A 175 7.99 8.28 7.56
C GLU A 175 7.14 9.31 8.35
N LEU A 176 6.29 8.87 9.27
CA LEU A 176 5.41 9.73 10.04
C LEU A 176 6.17 10.61 11.06
N ASP A 177 7.39 10.24 11.43
CA ASP A 177 8.16 10.89 12.50
C ASP A 177 9.17 11.93 11.98
N GLU A 178 9.45 11.96 10.67
CA GLU A 178 10.39 12.91 10.05
C GLU A 178 9.65 14.06 9.34
N PRO A 179 10.21 15.29 9.32
CA PRO A 179 9.65 16.38 8.53
C PRO A 179 9.67 16.01 7.05
N LEU A 180 8.49 16.02 6.40
CA LEU A 180 8.33 15.67 4.98
C LEU A 180 9.32 16.45 4.10
N GLU A 181 10.38 15.76 3.65
CA GLU A 181 11.33 16.30 2.66
C GLU A 181 10.74 16.28 1.24
N GLU A 182 9.79 15.38 0.99
CA GLU A 182 9.15 15.15 -0.30
C GLU A 182 7.73 15.74 -0.37
N ALA A 183 7.30 16.11 -1.59
CA ALA A 183 5.97 16.68 -1.82
C ALA A 183 4.81 15.66 -1.69
N ILE A 184 5.13 14.36 -1.65
CA ILE A 184 4.18 13.24 -1.55
C ILE A 184 4.76 12.28 -0.52
N SER A 185 3.93 11.74 0.37
CA SER A 185 4.38 10.70 1.27
C SER A 185 4.68 9.39 0.52
N LYS A 186 5.71 8.67 0.92
CA LYS A 186 6.04 7.31 0.49
C LYS A 186 4.84 6.38 0.69
N ARG A 187 4.05 6.56 1.75
CA ARG A 187 2.77 5.83 1.90
C ARG A 187 1.82 6.09 0.73
N ASP A 188 1.57 7.35 0.38
CA ASP A 188 0.70 7.70 -0.75
C ASP A 188 1.28 7.19 -2.08
N GLY A 189 2.59 7.28 -2.26
CA GLY A 189 3.30 6.70 -3.41
C GLY A 189 3.09 5.19 -3.52
N CYS A 190 3.16 4.46 -2.41
CA CYS A 190 2.88 3.03 -2.36
C CYS A 190 1.40 2.72 -2.63
N MET A 191 0.45 3.55 -2.19
CA MET A 191 -0.97 3.36 -2.51
C MET A 191 -1.26 3.54 -4.00
N ILE A 192 -0.64 4.53 -4.65
CA ILE A 192 -0.74 4.73 -6.11
C ILE A 192 -0.12 3.55 -6.85
N THR A 193 1.08 3.13 -6.43
CA THR A 193 1.78 1.97 -6.99
C THR A 193 0.96 0.69 -6.84
N THR A 194 0.30 0.50 -5.69
CA THR A 194 -0.60 -0.62 -5.42
C THR A 194 -1.73 -0.69 -6.44
N ARG A 195 -2.45 0.42 -6.67
CA ARG A 195 -3.57 0.46 -7.61
C ARG A 195 -3.11 0.18 -9.04
N ARG A 196 -1.97 0.75 -9.44
CA ARG A 196 -1.34 0.47 -10.75
C ARG A 196 -0.97 -1.01 -10.89
N CYS A 197 -0.30 -1.57 -9.90
CA CYS A 197 0.13 -2.96 -9.89
C CYS A 197 -1.06 -3.92 -9.97
N TYR A 198 -2.09 -3.68 -9.16
CA TYR A 198 -3.33 -4.45 -9.16
C TYR A 198 -4.00 -4.42 -10.54
N ASN A 199 -4.10 -3.23 -11.15
CA ASN A 199 -4.67 -3.08 -12.48
C ASN A 199 -3.88 -3.84 -13.55
N ASN A 200 -2.55 -3.73 -13.51
CA ASN A 200 -1.67 -4.42 -14.44
C ASN A 200 -1.76 -5.95 -14.30
N ILE A 201 -1.88 -6.48 -13.08
CA ILE A 201 -2.00 -7.92 -12.83
C ILE A 201 -3.38 -8.45 -13.22
N PHE A 202 -4.45 -7.86 -12.70
CA PHE A 202 -5.78 -8.47 -12.76
C PHE A 202 -6.62 -8.05 -13.97
N PHE A 203 -6.34 -6.88 -14.56
CA PHE A 203 -7.06 -6.41 -15.74
C PHE A 203 -6.20 -6.55 -16.99
N GLU A 204 -4.99 -6.02 -17.02
CA GLU A 204 -4.18 -6.05 -18.24
C GLU A 204 -3.60 -7.44 -18.54
N LEU A 205 -2.79 -7.99 -17.63
CA LEU A 205 -2.09 -9.25 -17.84
C LEU A 205 -3.05 -10.45 -17.89
N LEU A 206 -4.03 -10.49 -16.98
CA LEU A 206 -5.00 -11.59 -16.97
C LEU A 206 -5.89 -11.58 -18.24
N THR A 207 -6.32 -10.41 -18.71
CA THR A 207 -7.08 -10.31 -19.97
C THR A 207 -6.22 -10.69 -21.17
N LEU A 208 -4.94 -10.33 -21.16
CA LEU A 208 -3.98 -10.75 -22.18
C LEU A 208 -3.89 -12.29 -22.27
N LEU A 209 -3.82 -12.97 -21.13
CA LEU A 209 -3.80 -14.43 -21.06
C LEU A 209 -5.11 -15.05 -21.54
N LYS A 210 -6.27 -14.47 -21.19
CA LYS A 210 -7.60 -14.93 -21.66
C LYS A 210 -7.76 -14.82 -23.17
N ASN A 211 -7.37 -13.68 -23.74
CA ASN A 211 -7.64 -13.35 -25.14
C ASN A 211 -6.51 -13.72 -26.10
N ARG A 212 -5.41 -14.31 -25.61
CA ARG A 212 -4.22 -14.66 -26.42
C ARG A 212 -3.71 -13.49 -27.29
N SER A 213 -3.63 -12.31 -26.67
CA SER A 213 -3.42 -11.01 -27.34
C SER A 213 -2.37 -10.99 -28.46
N THR A 214 -2.55 -10.10 -29.43
CA THR A 214 -1.63 -9.77 -30.54
C THR A 214 -0.40 -8.96 -30.12
N ARG A 215 -0.26 -8.59 -28.83
CA ARG A 215 0.88 -7.80 -28.36
C ARG A 215 2.22 -8.43 -28.74
N SER A 216 3.17 -7.58 -29.10
CA SER A 216 4.55 -8.00 -29.37
C SER A 216 5.24 -8.49 -28.09
N LEU A 217 6.31 -9.29 -28.25
CA LEU A 217 7.11 -9.73 -27.10
C LEU A 217 7.63 -8.52 -26.30
N LYS A 218 8.05 -7.45 -26.97
CA LYS A 218 8.54 -6.20 -26.35
C LYS A 218 7.49 -5.54 -25.45
N GLU A 219 6.25 -5.45 -25.91
CA GLU A 219 5.16 -4.87 -25.11
C GLU A 219 4.82 -5.73 -23.89
N LEU A 220 4.80 -7.05 -24.05
CA LEU A 220 4.60 -7.97 -22.94
C LEU A 220 5.73 -7.86 -21.93
N THR A 221 6.98 -7.81 -22.37
CA THR A 221 8.14 -7.62 -21.50
C THR A 221 8.07 -6.29 -20.76
N GLY A 222 7.66 -5.21 -21.42
CA GLY A 222 7.46 -3.91 -20.79
C GLY A 222 6.42 -3.97 -19.65
N MET A 223 5.28 -4.62 -19.89
CA MET A 223 4.24 -4.81 -18.87
C MET A 223 4.74 -5.66 -17.69
N VAL A 224 5.36 -6.81 -17.97
CA VAL A 224 5.87 -7.70 -16.92
C VAL A 224 6.95 -7.00 -16.09
N ASN A 225 7.80 -6.20 -16.71
CA ASN A 225 8.81 -5.41 -16.02
C ASN A 225 8.20 -4.33 -15.11
N GLN A 226 7.10 -3.70 -15.54
CA GLN A 226 6.35 -2.76 -14.69
C GLN A 226 5.74 -3.46 -13.48
N ILE A 227 5.08 -4.61 -13.68
CA ILE A 227 4.52 -5.40 -12.57
C ILE A 227 5.63 -5.83 -11.61
N TYR A 228 6.75 -6.34 -12.14
CA TYR A 228 7.91 -6.72 -11.32
C TYR A 228 8.43 -5.54 -10.50
N SER A 229 8.64 -4.39 -11.12
CA SER A 229 9.16 -3.19 -10.45
C SER A 229 8.21 -2.72 -9.35
N ASP A 230 6.90 -2.72 -9.62
CA ASP A 230 5.87 -2.35 -8.64
C ASP A 230 5.85 -3.31 -7.45
N LEU A 231 5.93 -4.62 -7.68
CA LEU A 231 5.98 -5.61 -6.61
C LEU A 231 7.25 -5.50 -5.76
N VAL A 232 8.40 -5.21 -6.38
CA VAL A 232 9.66 -4.96 -5.66
C VAL A 232 9.54 -3.72 -4.78
N ILE A 233 8.93 -2.64 -5.29
CA ILE A 233 8.68 -1.43 -4.51
C ILE A 233 7.76 -1.72 -3.33
N LEU A 234 6.68 -2.49 -3.52
CA LEU A 234 5.65 -2.71 -2.49
C LEU A 234 6.04 -3.74 -1.43
N PHE A 235 6.76 -4.79 -1.80
CA PHE A 235 6.96 -5.96 -0.93
C PHE A 235 8.38 -6.53 -0.96
N GLY A 236 9.27 -5.99 -1.79
CA GLY A 236 10.65 -6.46 -1.93
C GLY A 236 10.84 -7.58 -2.97
N GLU A 237 12.11 -7.97 -3.15
CA GLU A 237 12.53 -8.89 -4.21
C GLU A 237 12.30 -10.37 -3.88
N SER A 238 12.17 -10.70 -2.60
CA SER A 238 12.25 -12.08 -2.11
C SER A 238 10.92 -12.85 -2.15
N LEU A 239 9.83 -12.22 -2.60
CA LEU A 239 8.55 -12.91 -2.78
C LEU A 239 8.61 -13.94 -3.91
N SER A 240 7.94 -15.07 -3.71
CA SER A 240 7.79 -16.14 -4.72
C SER A 240 7.30 -15.61 -6.08
N GLY A 241 6.29 -14.73 -6.09
CA GLY A 241 5.75 -14.11 -7.30
C GLY A 241 6.77 -13.19 -7.99
N THR A 242 7.47 -12.35 -7.23
CA THR A 242 8.51 -11.45 -7.74
C THR A 242 9.67 -12.23 -8.36
N LEU A 243 10.10 -13.33 -7.73
CA LEU A 243 11.11 -14.23 -8.28
C LEU A 243 10.67 -14.89 -9.59
N ARG A 244 9.41 -15.37 -9.68
CA ARG A 244 8.87 -15.94 -10.93
C ARG A 244 8.86 -14.92 -12.08
N LEU A 245 8.51 -13.67 -11.80
CA LEU A 245 8.55 -12.62 -12.82
C LEU A 245 9.98 -12.27 -13.23
N LYS A 246 10.91 -12.23 -12.28
CA LYS A 246 12.35 -12.04 -12.56
C LYS A 246 12.88 -13.14 -13.48
N GLU A 247 12.62 -14.41 -13.16
CA GLU A 247 12.99 -15.55 -14.00
C GLU A 247 12.38 -15.46 -15.40
N TRP A 248 11.13 -15.00 -15.51
CA TRP A 248 10.48 -14.78 -16.79
C TRP A 248 11.15 -13.66 -17.59
N LEU A 249 11.48 -12.54 -16.95
CA LEU A 249 12.18 -11.42 -17.58
C LEU A 249 13.58 -11.82 -18.06
N GLU A 250 14.32 -12.60 -17.27
CA GLU A 250 15.61 -13.16 -17.68
C GLU A 250 15.47 -14.11 -18.88
N MET A 251 14.42 -14.92 -18.91
CA MET A 251 14.09 -15.77 -20.06
C MET A 251 13.81 -14.93 -21.31
N ALA A 252 13.03 -13.86 -21.18
CA ALA A 252 12.68 -12.97 -22.28
C ALA A 252 13.90 -12.18 -22.81
N GLN A 253 14.82 -11.76 -21.94
CA GLN A 253 16.04 -11.04 -22.33
C GLN A 253 17.05 -11.93 -23.05
N LYS A 254 17.17 -13.20 -22.64
CA LYS A 254 18.11 -14.17 -23.23
C LYS A 254 17.57 -14.80 -24.52
N ALA A 255 16.28 -14.67 -24.79
CA ALA A 255 15.63 -15.27 -25.93
C ALA A 255 15.53 -14.31 -27.12
N ASN A 256 15.88 -14.80 -28.31
CA ASN A 256 15.42 -14.19 -29.56
C ASN A 256 13.95 -14.59 -29.80
N GLU A 257 13.20 -13.82 -30.60
CA GLU A 257 11.78 -14.08 -30.93
C GLU A 257 11.53 -15.50 -31.48
N ASP A 258 12.54 -16.09 -32.13
CA ASP A 258 12.50 -17.46 -32.65
C ASP A 258 12.60 -18.56 -31.58
N THR A 259 13.18 -18.25 -30.41
CA THR A 259 13.46 -19.23 -29.34
C THR A 259 12.40 -19.22 -28.24
N LEU A 260 11.78 -18.07 -27.98
CA LEU A 260 10.68 -17.94 -27.03
C LEU A 260 9.37 -17.84 -27.78
N THR A 261 8.75 -18.99 -28.06
CA THR A 261 7.43 -19.03 -28.69
C THR A 261 6.39 -18.36 -27.79
N LYS A 262 5.35 -17.79 -28.41
CA LYS A 262 4.22 -17.18 -27.70
C LYS A 262 3.58 -18.14 -26.71
N HIS A 263 3.43 -19.40 -27.10
CA HIS A 263 2.99 -20.49 -26.22
C HIS A 263 3.86 -20.60 -24.96
N LYS A 264 5.18 -20.71 -25.12
CA LYS A 264 6.12 -20.87 -24.00
C LYS A 264 6.10 -19.64 -23.07
N ALA A 265 6.05 -18.44 -23.64
CA ALA A 265 5.96 -17.20 -22.88
C ALA A 265 4.69 -17.13 -22.02
N LEU A 266 3.52 -17.36 -22.61
CA LEU A 266 2.24 -17.31 -21.91
C LEU A 266 2.07 -18.48 -20.93
N SER A 267 2.55 -19.67 -21.27
CA SER A 267 2.56 -20.83 -20.37
C SER A 267 3.44 -20.58 -19.14
N SER A 268 4.59 -19.93 -19.32
CA SER A 268 5.44 -19.54 -18.19
C SER A 268 4.80 -18.45 -17.34
N LEU A 269 4.16 -17.43 -17.94
CA LEU A 269 3.43 -16.39 -17.20
C LEU A 269 2.21 -16.93 -16.46
N ARG A 270 1.53 -17.94 -16.99
CA ARG A 270 0.39 -18.58 -16.32
C ARG A 270 0.76 -19.11 -14.93
N ARG A 271 2.01 -19.51 -14.72
CA ARG A 271 2.54 -19.94 -13.41
C ARG A 271 2.61 -18.82 -12.37
N PHE A 272 2.42 -17.57 -12.77
CA PHE A 272 2.29 -16.45 -11.83
C PHE A 272 0.96 -16.50 -11.06
N TYR A 273 -0.10 -17.06 -11.67
CA TYR A 273 -1.42 -17.23 -11.05
C TYR A 273 -1.56 -18.61 -10.40
N PRO A 274 -2.43 -18.77 -9.39
CA PRO A 274 -2.64 -20.05 -8.72
C PRO A 274 -3.18 -21.13 -9.66
N PHE A 275 -2.88 -22.38 -9.35
CA PHE A 275 -3.51 -23.55 -9.98
C PHE A 275 -4.79 -23.96 -9.22
N GLU A 276 -5.57 -24.84 -9.83
CA GLU A 276 -6.88 -25.29 -9.32
C GLU A 276 -6.81 -25.85 -7.89
N ASN A 277 -5.68 -26.47 -7.51
CA ASN A 277 -5.45 -27.00 -6.17
C ASN A 277 -4.96 -25.96 -5.14
N GLU A 278 -4.66 -24.73 -5.57
CA GLU A 278 -4.09 -23.67 -4.72
C GLU A 278 -5.11 -22.59 -4.32
N ILE A 279 -6.27 -22.56 -4.98
CA ILE A 279 -7.34 -21.56 -4.78
C ILE A 279 -8.71 -22.25 -4.76
N SER A 280 -9.75 -21.60 -4.21
CA SER A 280 -11.08 -22.20 -4.25
C SER A 280 -11.61 -22.33 -5.69
N PRO A 281 -12.39 -23.39 -5.99
CA PRO A 281 -12.91 -23.63 -7.34
C PRO A 281 -13.73 -22.47 -7.91
N GLU A 282 -14.47 -21.76 -7.05
CA GLU A 282 -15.29 -20.62 -7.42
C GLU A 282 -14.42 -19.49 -7.98
N PHE A 283 -13.38 -19.09 -7.25
CA PHE A 283 -12.44 -18.05 -7.69
C PHE A 283 -11.65 -18.48 -8.92
N TYR A 284 -11.28 -19.75 -9.01
CA TYR A 284 -10.58 -20.29 -10.17
C TYR A 284 -11.39 -20.07 -11.47
N LYS A 285 -12.70 -20.31 -11.39
CA LYS A 285 -13.65 -20.12 -12.49
C LYS A 285 -13.92 -18.64 -12.77
N GLU A 286 -14.15 -17.82 -11.75
CA GLU A 286 -14.39 -16.38 -11.91
C GLU A 286 -13.20 -15.65 -12.54
N TRP A 287 -11.98 -16.02 -12.15
CA TRP A 287 -10.77 -15.48 -12.76
C TRP A 287 -10.54 -16.01 -14.17
N GLY A 288 -11.32 -16.99 -14.63
CA GLY A 288 -11.23 -17.59 -15.96
C GLY A 288 -9.94 -18.38 -16.17
N LEU A 289 -9.33 -18.89 -15.10
CA LEU A 289 -8.08 -19.64 -15.16
C LEU A 289 -8.26 -20.99 -15.86
N GLU A 290 -9.42 -21.63 -15.69
CA GLU A 290 -9.79 -22.86 -16.39
C GLU A 290 -9.76 -22.67 -17.93
N MET A 291 -10.31 -21.55 -18.41
CA MET A 291 -10.31 -21.21 -19.83
C MET A 291 -8.90 -20.97 -20.36
N ILE A 292 -8.04 -20.32 -19.56
CA ILE A 292 -6.64 -20.08 -19.91
C ILE A 292 -5.89 -21.43 -20.00
N ASP A 293 -6.10 -22.33 -19.04
CA ASP A 293 -5.40 -23.62 -19.02
C ASP A 293 -5.87 -24.56 -20.14
N ALA A 294 -7.17 -24.57 -20.45
CA ALA A 294 -7.69 -25.23 -21.64
C ALA A 294 -7.10 -24.61 -22.93
N ALA A 295 -7.01 -23.28 -22.98
CA ALA A 295 -6.48 -22.55 -24.11
C ALA A 295 -4.98 -22.83 -24.34
N LEU A 296 -4.18 -22.93 -23.29
CA LEU A 296 -2.75 -23.22 -23.37
C LEU A 296 -2.46 -24.69 -23.74
N LYS A 297 -3.41 -25.60 -23.57
CA LYS A 297 -3.31 -26.97 -24.10
C LYS A 297 -3.51 -27.02 -25.63
N SER A 298 -4.23 -26.05 -26.19
CA SER A 298 -4.35 -25.87 -27.65
C SER A 298 -3.21 -25.01 -28.20
N ASP A 299 -2.89 -25.13 -29.48
CA ASP A 299 -1.82 -24.32 -30.09
C ASP A 299 -2.13 -22.81 -29.97
N VAL A 300 -1.16 -22.03 -29.51
CA VAL A 300 -1.28 -20.59 -29.22
C VAL A 300 -0.75 -19.74 -30.39
N GLY A 301 -0.25 -20.38 -31.45
CA GLY A 301 0.34 -19.70 -32.60
C GLY A 301 1.73 -19.12 -32.28
N ARG A 302 2.43 -18.65 -33.32
CA ARG A 302 3.70 -17.92 -33.17
C ARG A 302 3.42 -16.45 -32.83
N TRP A 303 4.43 -15.73 -32.33
CA TRP A 303 4.39 -14.27 -32.34
C TRP A 303 4.10 -13.82 -33.76
N GLU A 304 3.33 -12.75 -33.95
CA GLU A 304 3.08 -12.20 -35.28
C GLU A 304 4.44 -12.00 -35.95
N SER A 305 4.78 -12.89 -36.89
CA SER A 305 5.98 -12.73 -37.69
C SER A 305 5.78 -11.42 -38.42
N ALA A 306 6.66 -10.46 -38.15
CA ALA A 306 6.78 -9.25 -38.94
C ALA A 306 7.13 -9.68 -40.38
N SER A 307 6.11 -10.00 -41.15
CA SER A 307 6.16 -10.11 -42.60
C SER A 307 5.07 -9.19 -43.13
N GLU A 308 5.51 -8.00 -43.51
CA GLU A 308 4.96 -7.28 -44.63
C GLU A 308 4.55 -8.29 -45.74
N GLU A 309 3.36 -8.07 -46.29
CA GLU A 309 2.92 -8.53 -47.60
C GLU A 309 3.05 -10.04 -47.92
N SER A 310 1.94 -10.75 -47.72
CA SER A 310 1.39 -11.48 -48.86
C SER A 310 -0.10 -11.24 -48.92
N SER A 311 -0.49 -10.21 -49.65
CA SER A 311 -1.87 -10.05 -50.11
C SER A 311 -2.32 -11.36 -50.76
N PRO A 312 -3.53 -11.88 -50.47
CA PRO A 312 -4.03 -13.02 -51.19
C PRO A 312 -4.12 -12.63 -52.67
N VAL A 313 -3.45 -13.41 -53.52
CA VAL A 313 -3.59 -13.30 -54.98
C VAL A 313 -5.08 -13.33 -55.30
N GLN A 314 -5.64 -12.16 -55.60
CA GLN A 314 -6.99 -12.03 -56.12
C GLN A 314 -7.00 -12.74 -57.49
N LYS A 315 -7.51 -13.96 -57.52
CA LYS A 315 -7.98 -14.56 -58.78
C LYS A 315 -9.08 -13.64 -59.30
N LYS A 316 -8.75 -12.85 -60.34
CA LYS A 316 -9.71 -12.03 -61.09
C LYS A 316 -10.89 -12.91 -61.48
N ALA A 317 -12.03 -12.71 -60.81
CA ALA A 317 -13.31 -13.16 -61.32
C ALA A 317 -13.70 -12.26 -62.51
N PRO A 318 -14.20 -12.80 -63.63
CA PRO A 318 -14.63 -11.99 -64.74
C PRO A 318 -15.84 -11.14 -64.33
N VAL A 319 -15.73 -9.84 -64.58
CA VAL A 319 -16.78 -8.85 -64.37
C VAL A 319 -18.00 -9.22 -65.20
N LYS A 320 -19.09 -9.66 -64.55
CA LYS A 320 -20.41 -9.70 -65.18
C LYS A 320 -20.93 -8.27 -65.28
N ILE A 321 -20.85 -7.69 -66.47
CA ILE A 321 -21.51 -6.44 -66.82
C ILE A 321 -23.02 -6.71 -66.75
N SER A 322 -23.68 -6.12 -65.75
CA SER A 322 -25.13 -6.11 -65.62
C SER A 322 -25.72 -5.19 -66.69
N GLN A 323 -26.43 -5.78 -67.66
CA GLN A 323 -27.19 -5.09 -68.72
C GLN A 323 -28.49 -4.48 -68.20
N SER A 324 -28.43 -3.53 -67.26
CA SER A 324 -29.65 -2.86 -66.78
C SER A 324 -29.52 -1.34 -66.71
N TYR A 325 -28.80 -0.72 -67.66
CA TYR A 325 -28.67 0.74 -67.71
C TYR A 325 -28.91 1.41 -69.08
N PHE A 326 -29.51 0.73 -70.05
CA PHE A 326 -29.98 1.37 -71.29
C PHE A 326 -31.27 0.73 -71.81
N MET A 327 -32.39 1.05 -71.17
CA MET A 327 -33.73 0.97 -71.76
C MET A 327 -34.53 2.17 -71.24
N MET A 328 -34.16 3.38 -71.69
CA MET A 328 -35.08 4.52 -71.77
C MET A 328 -34.59 5.41 -72.92
N ARG A 329 -35.53 5.73 -73.82
CA ARG A 329 -35.42 6.48 -75.08
C ARG A 329 -35.15 5.64 -76.33
N GLN A 330 -36.23 5.06 -76.87
CA GLN A 330 -36.79 5.50 -78.14
C GLN A 330 -38.30 5.26 -78.16
#